data_AF-A0A132MQE0-F1
#
_entry.id   AF-A0A132MQE0-F1
#
_cell.length_a   1.000
_cell.length_b   1.000
_cell.length_c   1.000
_cell.angle_alpha   90.00
_cell.angle_beta   90.00
_cell.angle_gamma   90.00
#
_symmetry.space_group_name_H-M   'P 1'
#
loop_
_entity.id
_entity.type
_entity.pdbx_description
1 polymer ?
#
loop_
_entity_poly.entity_id
_entity_poly.type
_entity_poly.pdbx_seq_one_letter_code
_entity_poly.pdbx_strand_id
1 'polypeptide(L)'
;MCAGAYDDALSIISDTLDTLAPQLADDRPDVLALWGAHHLKAALVAARASDRDTAWSHWQQAAATAETLDVDETPYWNLCFGLANVQIYSVAIPVEMRDGKLALTKAQDVDPPSHLSRERVSHHWIDVARAHHYRGNRDEALRALLRAEDLAPQHVRNHQADRETVQALTKRSARKQDLIGLGLRMGIV
;
A
#
# COMPACT_ATOMS: atom_id res chain seq x y z
N MET A 1 -12.89 19.40 -0.41
CA MET A 1 -12.22 19.79 -1.67
C MET A 1 -11.03 18.86 -1.91
N CYS A 2 -11.28 17.60 -2.28
CA CYS A 2 -10.20 16.61 -2.52
C CYS A 2 -10.24 16.01 -3.94
N ALA A 3 -11.32 16.20 -4.70
CA ALA A 3 -11.45 15.63 -6.05
C ALA A 3 -10.37 16.17 -7.01
N GLY A 4 -10.25 17.50 -7.15
CA GLY A 4 -9.28 18.10 -8.08
C GLY A 4 -7.81 17.80 -7.79
N ALA A 5 -7.45 17.53 -6.52
CA ALA A 5 -6.08 17.15 -6.18
C ALA A 5 -5.70 15.74 -6.66
N TYR A 6 -6.67 14.83 -6.77
CA TYR A 6 -6.44 13.50 -7.33
C TYR A 6 -6.40 13.55 -8.86
N ASP A 7 -7.23 14.40 -9.47
CA ASP A 7 -7.21 14.62 -10.93
C ASP A 7 -5.87 15.20 -11.38
N ASP A 8 -5.33 16.21 -10.68
CA ASP A 8 -4.01 16.78 -10.95
C ASP A 8 -2.90 15.71 -10.82
N ALA A 9 -2.97 14.88 -9.77
CA ALA A 9 -2.00 13.82 -9.56
C ALA A 9 -2.06 12.74 -10.65
N LEU A 10 -3.26 12.35 -11.09
CA LEU A 10 -3.43 11.40 -12.21
C LEU A 10 -2.95 12.00 -13.52
N SER A 11 -3.14 13.30 -13.76
CA SER A 11 -2.63 13.98 -14.95
C SER A 11 -1.11 13.89 -15.04
N ILE A 12 -0.40 14.24 -13.95
CA ILE A 12 1.07 14.19 -13.91
C ILE A 12 1.59 12.76 -14.15
N ILE A 13 0.92 11.76 -13.55
CA ILE A 13 1.30 10.36 -13.75
C ILE A 13 1.03 9.92 -15.20
N SER A 14 -0.09 10.34 -15.78
CA SER A 14 -0.45 10.03 -17.17
C SER A 14 0.55 10.63 -18.16
N ASP A 15 0.94 11.89 -17.99
CA ASP A 15 1.97 12.54 -18.83
C ASP A 15 3.30 11.79 -18.77
N THR A 16 3.65 11.27 -17.58
CA THR A 16 4.86 10.47 -17.39
C THR A 16 4.75 9.12 -18.10
N LEU A 17 3.60 8.45 -18.00
CA LEU A 17 3.34 7.20 -18.73
C LEU A 17 3.41 7.45 -20.25
N ASP A 18 2.77 8.50 -20.77
CA ASP A 18 2.82 8.82 -22.21
C ASP A 18 4.26 9.07 -22.70
N THR A 19 5.12 9.64 -21.86
CA THR A 19 6.55 9.83 -22.15
C THR A 19 7.34 8.51 -22.16
N LEU A 20 6.96 7.56 -21.31
CA LEU A 20 7.61 6.25 -21.20
C LEU A 20 7.11 5.24 -22.25
N ALA A 21 5.85 5.35 -22.69
CA ALA A 21 5.21 4.37 -23.57
C ALA A 21 6.02 4.05 -24.85
N PRO A 22 6.59 5.04 -25.58
CA PRO A 22 7.40 4.74 -26.76
C PRO A 22 8.69 3.97 -26.47
N GLN A 23 9.21 4.06 -25.24
CA GLN A 23 10.46 3.44 -24.81
C GLN A 23 10.27 1.99 -24.35
N LEU A 24 9.03 1.53 -24.21
CA LEU A 24 8.73 0.14 -23.84
C LEU A 24 9.14 -0.85 -24.94
N ALA A 25 9.23 -0.41 -26.20
CA ALA A 25 9.63 -1.25 -27.32
C ALA A 25 11.07 -1.81 -27.21
N ASP A 26 11.90 -1.20 -26.36
CA ASP A 26 13.27 -1.63 -26.12
C ASP A 26 13.38 -2.71 -25.01
N ASP A 27 12.27 -3.12 -24.39
CA ASP A 27 12.17 -4.11 -23.29
C ASP A 27 13.18 -3.89 -22.16
N ARG A 28 13.55 -2.63 -21.94
CA ARG A 28 14.55 -2.23 -20.98
C ARG A 28 14.03 -2.43 -19.54
N PRO A 29 14.70 -3.24 -18.70
CA PRO A 29 14.19 -3.55 -17.36
C PRO A 29 14.00 -2.33 -16.46
N ASP A 30 14.82 -1.31 -16.61
CA ASP A 30 14.74 -0.08 -15.84
C ASP A 30 13.54 0.79 -16.26
N VAL A 31 13.24 0.85 -17.57
CA VAL A 31 12.05 1.54 -18.11
C VAL A 31 10.77 0.81 -17.69
N LEU A 32 10.75 -0.52 -17.78
CA LEU A 32 9.64 -1.36 -17.32
C LEU A 32 9.39 -1.19 -15.81
N ALA A 33 10.45 -1.17 -15.00
CA ALA A 33 10.33 -0.93 -13.57
C ALA A 33 9.69 0.44 -13.26
N LEU A 34 10.11 1.47 -14.00
CA LEU A 34 9.57 2.83 -13.85
C LEU A 34 8.09 2.89 -14.29
N TRP A 35 7.77 2.28 -15.43
CA TRP A 35 6.40 2.18 -15.97
C TRP A 35 5.46 1.51 -14.97
N GLY A 36 5.82 0.32 -14.50
CA GLY A 36 5.03 -0.42 -13.53
C GLY A 36 4.87 0.31 -12.20
N ALA A 37 5.93 0.97 -11.71
CA ALA A 37 5.85 1.77 -10.49
C ALA A 37 4.87 2.94 -10.61
N HIS A 38 4.84 3.63 -11.75
CA HIS A 38 3.89 4.72 -12.01
C HIS A 38 2.46 4.22 -12.09
N HIS A 39 2.23 3.06 -12.70
CA HIS A 39 0.91 2.42 -12.68
C HIS A 39 0.45 2.06 -11.26
N LEU A 40 1.32 1.54 -10.39
CA LEU A 40 0.95 1.32 -8.98
C LEU A 40 0.55 2.61 -8.27
N LYS A 41 1.24 3.73 -8.56
CA LYS A 41 0.86 5.05 -8.02
C LYS A 41 -0.47 5.53 -8.56
N ALA A 42 -0.71 5.42 -9.87
CA ALA A 42 -1.99 5.77 -10.48
C ALA A 42 -3.13 4.95 -9.89
N ALA A 43 -2.93 3.64 -9.69
CA ALA A 43 -3.91 2.75 -9.07
C ALA A 43 -4.30 3.22 -7.67
N LEU A 44 -3.33 3.60 -6.83
CA LEU A 44 -3.58 4.09 -5.48
C LEU A 44 -4.30 5.45 -5.48
N VAL A 45 -3.93 6.37 -6.39
CA VAL A 45 -4.60 7.67 -6.51
C VAL A 45 -6.05 7.49 -6.97
N ALA A 46 -6.30 6.67 -7.99
CA ALA A 46 -7.65 6.36 -8.45
C ALA A 46 -8.50 5.70 -7.34
N ALA A 47 -7.91 4.79 -6.57
CA ALA A 47 -8.60 4.19 -5.42
C ALA A 47 -9.01 5.23 -4.37
N ARG A 48 -8.16 6.22 -4.08
CA ARG A 48 -8.47 7.35 -3.19
C ARG A 48 -9.55 8.28 -3.75
N ALA A 49 -9.62 8.41 -5.07
CA ALA A 49 -10.70 9.09 -5.77
C ALA A 49 -12.00 8.26 -5.83
N SER A 50 -12.02 7.04 -5.26
CA SER A 50 -13.14 6.08 -5.36
C SER A 50 -13.45 5.60 -6.78
N ASP A 51 -12.51 5.75 -7.71
CA ASP A 51 -12.60 5.21 -9.06
C ASP A 51 -12.01 3.79 -9.10
N ARG A 52 -12.89 2.82 -8.84
CA ARG A 52 -12.52 1.40 -8.72
C ARG A 52 -12.00 0.83 -10.04
N ASP A 53 -12.62 1.19 -11.16
CA ASP A 53 -12.32 0.58 -12.45
C ASP A 53 -10.95 1.05 -12.96
N THR A 54 -10.68 2.35 -12.87
CA THR A 54 -9.37 2.93 -13.19
C THR A 54 -8.28 2.39 -12.27
N ALA A 55 -8.57 2.25 -10.97
CA ALA A 55 -7.62 1.71 -10.00
C ALA A 55 -7.16 0.28 -10.37
N TRP A 56 -8.10 -0.61 -10.68
CA TRP A 56 -7.77 -1.99 -11.04
C TRP A 56 -7.16 -2.11 -12.43
N SER A 57 -7.56 -1.26 -13.39
CA SER A 57 -6.92 -1.20 -14.71
C SER A 57 -5.42 -0.90 -14.60
N HIS A 58 -5.05 0.12 -13.82
CA HIS A 58 -3.64 0.44 -13.59
C HIS A 58 -2.91 -0.65 -12.79
N TRP A 59 -3.55 -1.26 -11.80
CA TRP A 59 -2.95 -2.39 -11.09
C TRP A 59 -2.66 -3.57 -12.03
N GLN A 60 -3.56 -3.88 -12.97
CA GLN A 60 -3.35 -4.94 -13.97
C GLN A 60 -2.17 -4.63 -14.89
N GLN A 61 -2.01 -3.39 -15.34
CA GLN A 61 -0.84 -2.98 -16.13
C GLN A 61 0.46 -3.18 -15.36
N ALA A 62 0.50 -2.77 -14.09
CA ALA A 62 1.64 -3.02 -13.22
C ALA A 62 1.91 -4.52 -13.01
N ALA A 63 0.87 -5.33 -12.81
CA ALA A 63 1.01 -6.78 -12.65
C ALA A 63 1.62 -7.44 -13.89
N ALA A 64 1.09 -7.14 -15.09
CA ALA A 64 1.65 -7.65 -16.34
C ALA A 64 3.12 -7.22 -16.56
N THR A 65 3.46 -5.99 -16.15
CA THR A 65 4.84 -5.50 -16.24
C THR A 65 5.76 -6.22 -15.26
N ALA A 66 5.31 -6.48 -14.04
CA ALA A 66 6.07 -7.24 -13.06
C ALA A 66 6.26 -8.71 -13.49
N GLU A 67 5.24 -9.33 -14.09
CA GLU A 67 5.34 -10.66 -14.70
C GLU A 67 6.36 -10.69 -15.84
N THR A 68 6.41 -9.63 -16.67
CA THR A 68 7.38 -9.51 -17.76
C THR A 68 8.82 -9.38 -17.25
N LEU A 69 9.02 -8.66 -16.15
CA LEU A 69 10.34 -8.50 -15.52
C LEU A 69 10.82 -9.77 -14.81
N ASP A 70 9.90 -10.63 -14.37
CA ASP A 70 10.17 -11.89 -13.65
C ASP A 70 11.13 -11.73 -12.45
N VAL A 71 10.93 -10.65 -11.68
CA VAL A 71 11.68 -10.39 -10.44
C VAL A 71 10.75 -10.00 -9.30
N ASP A 72 11.13 -10.44 -8.09
CA ASP A 72 10.44 -10.04 -6.86
C ASP A 72 10.60 -8.55 -6.55
N GLU A 73 11.79 -8.00 -6.85
CA GLU A 73 12.13 -6.59 -6.68
C GLU A 73 13.25 -6.15 -7.64
N THR A 74 13.08 -5.00 -8.28
CA THR A 74 14.06 -4.37 -9.15
C THR A 74 15.02 -3.47 -8.36
N PRO A 75 16.33 -3.42 -8.71
CA PRO A 75 17.31 -2.61 -7.99
C PRO A 75 17.32 -1.11 -8.39
N TYR A 76 16.40 -0.67 -9.25
CA TYR A 76 16.46 0.65 -9.87
C TYR A 76 15.83 1.74 -9.00
N TRP A 77 16.59 2.81 -8.75
CA TRP A 77 16.16 4.06 -8.10
C TRP A 77 15.37 3.91 -6.80
N ASN A 78 15.56 2.80 -6.06
CA ASN A 78 14.77 2.46 -4.87
C ASN A 78 13.25 2.47 -5.12
N LEU A 79 12.80 2.24 -6.36
CA LEU A 79 11.38 2.09 -6.69
C LEU A 79 10.78 0.88 -5.97
N CYS A 80 11.61 -0.14 -5.73
CA CYS A 80 11.22 -1.42 -5.16
C CYS A 80 10.06 -2.04 -5.95
N PHE A 81 10.09 -1.91 -7.28
CA PHE A 81 9.05 -2.45 -8.15
C PHE A 81 9.29 -3.94 -8.39
N GLY A 82 8.23 -4.74 -8.52
CA GLY A 82 8.31 -6.19 -8.69
C GLY A 82 7.05 -6.88 -8.18
N LEU A 83 6.97 -8.20 -8.34
CA LEU A 83 5.76 -8.99 -8.03
C LEU A 83 5.30 -8.81 -6.58
N ALA A 84 6.23 -8.84 -5.62
CA ALA A 84 5.90 -8.67 -4.20
C ALA A 84 5.26 -7.31 -3.91
N ASN A 85 5.75 -6.24 -4.55
CA ASN A 85 5.21 -4.90 -4.37
C ASN A 85 3.82 -4.78 -5.05
N VAL A 86 3.62 -5.36 -6.22
CA VAL A 86 2.31 -5.42 -6.89
C VAL A 86 1.27 -6.12 -6.00
N GLN A 87 1.64 -7.25 -5.39
CA GLN A 87 0.78 -7.98 -4.46
C GLN A 87 0.39 -7.12 -3.25
N ILE A 88 1.34 -6.38 -2.67
CA ILE A 88 1.03 -5.44 -1.57
C ILE A 88 0.04 -4.37 -2.00
N TYR A 89 0.20 -3.78 -3.20
CA TYR A 89 -0.76 -2.79 -3.71
C TYR A 89 -2.16 -3.38 -3.96
N SER A 90 -2.26 -4.69 -4.24
CA SER A 90 -3.56 -5.37 -4.39
C SER A 90 -4.38 -5.35 -3.08
N VAL A 91 -3.73 -5.17 -1.93
CA VAL A 91 -4.36 -5.00 -0.62
C VAL A 91 -4.62 -3.52 -0.33
N ALA A 92 -3.68 -2.64 -0.66
CA ALA A 92 -3.81 -1.20 -0.43
C ALA A 92 -5.00 -0.58 -1.19
N ILE A 93 -5.21 -0.97 -2.44
CA ILE A 93 -6.30 -0.45 -3.30
C ILE A 93 -7.68 -0.61 -2.64
N PRO A 94 -8.14 -1.82 -2.25
CA PRO A 94 -9.43 -1.97 -1.57
C PRO A 94 -9.46 -1.30 -0.19
N VAL A 95 -8.32 -1.18 0.50
CA VAL A 95 -8.26 -0.45 1.78
C VAL A 95 -8.57 1.04 1.60
N GLU A 96 -8.02 1.70 0.59
CA GLU A 96 -8.33 3.12 0.31
C GLU A 96 -9.81 3.32 -0.04
N MET A 97 -10.45 2.33 -0.64
CA MET A 97 -11.89 2.31 -0.93
C MET A 97 -12.76 1.81 0.24
N ARG A 98 -12.18 1.54 1.42
CA ARG A 98 -12.84 0.97 2.61
C ARG A 98 -13.50 -0.41 2.40
N ASP A 99 -13.07 -1.16 1.39
CA ASP A 99 -13.51 -2.52 1.11
C ASP A 99 -12.67 -3.53 1.90
N GLY A 100 -12.91 -3.58 3.22
CA GLY A 100 -12.15 -4.46 4.11
C GLY A 100 -12.33 -5.95 3.80
N LYS A 101 -13.41 -6.36 3.12
CA LYS A 101 -13.60 -7.76 2.72
C LYS A 101 -12.61 -8.14 1.63
N LEU A 102 -12.58 -7.36 0.54
CA LEU A 102 -11.68 -7.62 -0.59
C LEU A 102 -10.21 -7.49 -0.16
N ALA A 103 -9.88 -6.50 0.66
CA ALA A 103 -8.52 -6.32 1.18
C ALA A 103 -8.02 -7.55 1.95
N LEU A 104 -8.84 -8.10 2.86
CA LEU A 104 -8.45 -9.30 3.61
C LEU A 104 -8.37 -10.55 2.74
N THR A 105 -9.21 -10.67 1.72
CA THR A 105 -9.08 -11.76 0.74
C THR A 105 -7.75 -11.64 0.00
N LYS A 106 -7.41 -10.45 -0.51
CA LYS A 106 -6.14 -10.23 -1.22
C LYS A 106 -4.92 -10.43 -0.31
N ALA A 107 -5.02 -10.07 0.97
CA ALA A 107 -3.93 -10.25 1.92
C ALA A 107 -3.56 -11.73 2.15
N GLN A 108 -4.44 -12.68 1.85
CA GLN A 108 -4.12 -14.11 1.92
C GLN A 108 -3.15 -14.57 0.82
N ASP A 109 -3.11 -13.83 -0.28
CA ASP A 109 -2.27 -14.14 -1.45
C ASP A 109 -0.90 -13.43 -1.38
N VAL A 110 -0.66 -12.62 -0.34
CA VAL A 110 0.59 -11.86 -0.18
C VAL A 110 1.57 -12.65 0.68
N ASP A 111 2.68 -13.09 0.06
CA ASP A 111 3.81 -13.72 0.74
C ASP A 111 5.10 -12.93 0.47
N PRO A 112 5.39 -11.87 1.25
CA PRO A 112 6.52 -10.99 0.97
C PRO A 112 7.84 -11.75 1.17
N PRO A 113 8.74 -11.78 0.17
CA PRO A 113 10.00 -12.48 0.29
C PRO A 113 10.88 -11.80 1.35
N SER A 114 11.77 -12.56 1.98
CA SER A 114 12.56 -12.09 3.14
C SER A 114 13.51 -10.93 2.82
N HIS A 115 13.81 -10.69 1.54
CA HIS A 115 14.69 -9.62 1.09
C HIS A 115 13.94 -8.28 0.89
N LEU A 116 12.60 -8.29 0.86
CA LEU A 116 11.81 -7.07 0.74
C LEU A 116 12.03 -6.17 1.96
N SER A 117 12.09 -4.86 1.74
CA SER A 117 12.30 -3.90 2.83
C SER A 117 11.27 -4.07 3.96
N ARG A 118 11.76 -4.10 5.21
CA ARG A 118 10.91 -4.19 6.41
C ARG A 118 9.86 -3.09 6.49
N GLU A 119 10.14 -1.91 5.96
CA GLU A 119 9.18 -0.81 5.89
C GLU A 119 8.01 -1.14 4.96
N ARG A 120 8.28 -1.80 3.83
CA ARG A 120 7.26 -2.26 2.87
C ARG A 120 6.31 -3.27 3.52
N VAL A 121 6.90 -4.26 4.20
CA VAL A 121 6.15 -5.31 4.90
C VAL A 121 5.37 -4.70 6.06
N SER A 122 5.95 -3.73 6.78
CA SER A 122 5.26 -2.97 7.83
C SER A 122 4.02 -2.26 7.27
N HIS A 123 4.15 -1.55 6.14
CA HIS A 123 3.03 -0.88 5.47
C HIS A 123 1.90 -1.85 5.09
N HIS A 124 2.24 -3.02 4.54
CA HIS A 124 1.26 -4.06 4.26
C HIS A 124 0.48 -4.47 5.51
N TRP A 125 1.15 -4.68 6.65
CA TRP A 125 0.49 -5.05 7.91
C TRP A 125 -0.39 -3.92 8.47
N ILE A 126 -0.06 -2.65 8.21
CA ILE A 126 -0.94 -1.52 8.52
C ILE A 126 -2.23 -1.61 7.69
N ASP A 127 -2.14 -1.87 6.39
CA ASP A 127 -3.32 -2.01 5.53
C ASP A 127 -4.18 -3.21 5.95
N VAL A 128 -3.58 -4.32 6.35
CA VAL A 128 -4.28 -5.47 6.96
C VAL A 128 -4.99 -5.06 8.26
N ALA A 129 -4.33 -4.27 9.12
CA ALA A 129 -4.94 -3.75 10.34
C ALA A 129 -6.16 -2.86 10.06
N ARG A 130 -6.05 -1.97 9.05
CA ARG A 130 -7.17 -1.13 8.57
C ARG A 130 -8.32 -1.96 8.03
N ALA A 131 -8.03 -2.99 7.23
CA ALA A 131 -9.04 -3.88 6.68
C ALA A 131 -9.82 -4.63 7.78
N HIS A 132 -9.12 -5.16 8.79
CA HIS A 132 -9.75 -5.74 9.98
C HIS A 132 -10.58 -4.72 10.76
N HIS A 133 -10.08 -3.49 10.90
CA HIS A 133 -10.81 -2.40 11.57
C HIS A 133 -12.14 -2.09 10.88
N TYR A 134 -12.17 -1.98 9.54
CA TYR A 134 -13.40 -1.75 8.76
C TYR A 134 -14.45 -2.85 8.97
N ARG A 135 -13.99 -4.07 9.28
CA ARG A 135 -14.84 -5.24 9.54
C ARG A 135 -15.27 -5.38 11.01
N GLY A 136 -14.74 -4.56 11.91
CA GLY A 136 -14.99 -4.64 13.35
C GLY A 136 -14.15 -5.71 14.08
N ASN A 137 -13.18 -6.32 13.41
CA ASN A 137 -12.31 -7.38 13.94
C ASN A 137 -11.14 -6.76 14.73
N ARG A 138 -11.42 -6.30 15.95
CA ARG A 138 -10.48 -5.47 16.73
C ARG A 138 -9.20 -6.19 17.13
N ASP A 139 -9.31 -7.45 17.53
CA ASP A 139 -8.18 -8.22 18.03
C ASP A 139 -7.21 -8.56 16.90
N GLU A 140 -7.73 -8.86 15.72
CA GLU A 140 -6.98 -9.07 14.49
C GLU A 140 -6.30 -7.76 14.04
N ALA A 141 -7.04 -6.64 14.07
CA ALA A 141 -6.48 -5.32 13.74
C ALA A 141 -5.31 -4.96 14.65
N LEU A 142 -5.43 -5.21 15.96
CA LEU A 142 -4.33 -5.00 16.90
C LEU A 142 -3.14 -5.90 16.61
N ARG A 143 -3.36 -7.20 16.37
CA ARG A 143 -2.28 -8.14 16.06
C ARG A 143 -1.49 -7.72 14.82
N ALA A 144 -2.20 -7.31 13.76
CA ALA A 144 -1.58 -6.80 12.54
C ALA A 144 -0.77 -5.50 12.80
N LEU A 145 -1.31 -4.57 13.58
CA LEU A 145 -0.62 -3.33 13.92
C LEU A 145 0.65 -3.55 14.76
N LEU A 146 0.60 -4.46 15.75
CA LEU A 146 1.78 -4.84 16.54
C LEU A 146 2.85 -5.50 15.66
N ARG A 147 2.42 -6.31 14.67
CA ARG A 147 3.34 -6.89 13.69
C ARG A 147 4.00 -5.80 12.82
N ALA A 148 3.25 -4.80 12.39
CA ALA A 148 3.79 -3.67 11.66
C ALA A 148 4.82 -2.89 12.51
N GLU A 149 4.55 -2.65 13.79
CA GLU A 149 5.46 -1.94 14.69
C GLU A 149 6.75 -2.72 14.91
N ASP A 150 6.67 -4.03 15.17
CA ASP A 150 7.84 -4.90 15.33
C ASP A 150 8.76 -4.85 14.09
N LEU A 151 8.16 -4.78 12.90
CA LEU A 151 8.90 -4.70 11.65
C LEU A 151 9.58 -3.34 11.44
N ALA A 152 8.88 -2.22 11.63
CA ALA A 152 9.43 -0.89 11.39
C ALA A 152 8.88 0.13 12.39
N PRO A 153 9.41 0.19 13.63
CA PRO A 153 8.82 1.00 14.69
C PRO A 153 8.77 2.49 14.38
N GLN A 154 9.81 3.03 13.73
CA GLN A 154 9.87 4.44 13.36
C GLN A 154 8.91 4.78 12.20
N HIS A 155 8.63 3.83 11.31
CA HIS A 155 7.67 4.00 10.24
C HIS A 155 6.25 4.15 10.82
N VAL A 156 5.82 3.18 11.62
CA VAL A 156 4.48 3.18 12.25
C VAL A 156 4.25 4.41 13.13
N ARG A 157 5.29 4.88 13.84
CA ARG A 157 5.16 6.05 14.73
C ARG A 157 4.98 7.37 13.98
N ASN A 158 5.62 7.51 12.83
CA ASN A 158 5.67 8.78 12.10
C ASN A 158 4.70 8.87 10.92
N HIS A 159 4.12 7.75 10.48
CA HIS A 159 3.25 7.73 9.32
C HIS A 159 1.82 8.22 9.66
N GLN A 160 1.41 9.32 9.04
CA GLN A 160 0.18 10.06 9.36
C GLN A 160 -1.10 9.21 9.24
N ALA A 161 -1.22 8.38 8.19
CA ALA A 161 -2.38 7.52 7.96
C ALA A 161 -2.53 6.43 9.04
N ASP A 162 -1.41 6.02 9.62
CA ASP A 162 -1.36 5.00 10.67
C ASP A 162 -1.81 5.62 11.98
N ARG A 163 -1.42 6.86 12.25
CA ARG A 163 -1.86 7.59 13.45
C ARG A 163 -3.37 7.65 13.56
N GLU A 164 -4.10 7.88 12.46
CA GLU A 164 -5.58 7.89 12.49
C GLU A 164 -6.17 6.52 12.79
N THR A 165 -5.61 5.46 12.20
CA THR A 165 -6.03 4.07 12.43
C THR A 165 -5.73 3.64 13.87
N VAL A 166 -4.51 3.89 14.35
CA VAL A 166 -4.10 3.65 15.74
C VAL A 166 -4.98 4.46 16.69
N GLN A 167 -5.24 5.74 16.42
CA GLN A 167 -6.16 6.57 17.21
C GLN A 167 -7.56 5.96 17.30
N ALA A 168 -8.12 5.54 16.17
CA ALA A 168 -9.45 4.94 16.11
C ALA A 168 -9.50 3.62 16.90
N LEU A 169 -8.43 2.84 16.86
CA LEU A 169 -8.28 1.59 17.62
C LEU A 169 -8.09 1.85 19.12
N THR A 170 -7.26 2.82 19.52
CA THR A 170 -6.96 3.16 20.91
C THR A 170 -8.13 3.84 21.63
N LYS A 171 -8.83 4.79 20.98
CA LYS A 171 -9.99 5.50 21.56
C LYS A 171 -11.18 4.58 21.88
N ARG A 172 -11.29 3.43 21.19
CA ARG A 172 -12.39 2.46 21.38
C ARG A 172 -11.99 1.21 22.18
N SER A 173 -10.71 1.05 22.53
CA SER A 173 -10.16 -0.18 23.12
C SER A 173 -9.41 0.09 24.42
N ALA A 174 -10.04 0.82 25.36
CA ALA A 174 -9.48 1.29 26.63
C ALA A 174 -8.97 0.20 27.61
N ARG A 175 -8.65 -1.03 27.17
CA ARG A 175 -8.30 -2.17 28.03
C ARG A 175 -7.15 -3.07 27.60
N LYS A 176 -6.38 -2.75 26.53
CA LYS A 176 -5.16 -3.53 26.21
C LYS A 176 -3.91 -2.69 26.48
N GLN A 177 -3.07 -3.16 27.42
CA GLN A 177 -1.82 -2.49 27.83
C GLN A 177 -0.89 -2.24 26.64
N ASP A 178 -0.88 -3.13 25.64
CA ASP A 178 -0.05 -2.99 24.43
C ASP A 178 -0.49 -1.81 23.55
N LEU A 179 -1.80 -1.55 23.44
CA LEU A 179 -2.36 -0.41 22.70
C LEU A 179 -2.07 0.91 23.41
N ILE A 180 -2.12 0.92 24.74
CA ILE A 180 -1.74 2.08 25.55
C ILE A 180 -0.24 2.34 25.39
N GLY A 181 0.58 1.29 25.44
CA GLY A 181 2.02 1.38 25.19
C GLY A 181 2.35 1.93 23.81
N LEU A 182 1.65 1.48 22.76
CA LEU A 182 1.79 2.02 21.42
C LEU A 182 1.33 3.48 21.33
N GLY A 183 0.16 3.79 21.91
CA GLY A 183 -0.38 5.15 21.97
C GLY A 183 0.58 6.15 22.64
N LEU A 184 1.25 5.74 23.71
CA LEU A 184 2.29 6.52 24.39
C LEU A 184 3.53 6.73 23.51
N ARG A 185 4.00 5.68 22.82
CA ARG A 185 5.13 5.77 21.89
C ARG A 185 4.84 6.64 20.66
N MET A 186 3.57 6.78 20.28
CA MET A 186 3.12 7.63 19.18
C MET A 186 2.70 9.04 19.62
N GLY A 187 2.70 9.32 20.93
CA GLY A 187 2.30 10.62 21.49
C GLY A 187 0.84 10.98 21.24
N ILE A 188 -0.08 10.01 21.33
CA ILE A 188 -1.49 10.19 20.97
C ILE A 188 -2.48 9.93 22.13
N VAL A 189 -1.98 9.55 23.30
CA VAL A 189 -2.76 9.32 24.52
C VAL A 189 -2.16 10.15 25.64
#